data_AF-A0A167FGX2-F1
#
_entry.id   AF-A0A167FGX2-F1
#
_cell.length_a   1.000
_cell.length_b   1.000
_cell.length_c   1.000
_cell.angle_alpha   90.00
_cell.angle_beta   90.00
_cell.angle_gamma   90.00
#
_symmetry.space_group_name_H-M   'P 1'
#
loop_
_entity.id
_entity.type
_entity.pdbx_description
1 polymer ?
#
loop_
_entity_poly.entity_id
_entity_poly.type
_entity_poly.pdbx_seq_one_letter_code
_entity_poly.pdbx_strand_id
1 'polypeptide(L)'
;MSQETEQACVKDAIEHLITTFGELNSSSIEELDCEPSPLDFMRYVARNTPFVVRGGASSWRAFNKWDKDYLLSALAGQSVNVAVTPHGNADAPTVSPAHESPLFAKPHEELQPFEGFLDYIISQETDPDFPQSAEVRYAQTRESRGAFQNCQCLSQTNTIANQENDNLRQEYQCLFKDAQKDIPFASVALQKPPEAINMWIGNSRSVTATHKDSYENIYVQIRGRKHFVLLSPLHHHCMNEKPLQPATYARASHGQLSLSLDQDADPVPVVTWDPDHPDRNCASLSPLAQPVRVTLEPGDMLYLPAMWSVRICVTGFQPES
;
A
#
# COMPACT_ATOMS: atom_id res chain seq x y z
N MET A 1 41.26 -17.35 2.77
CA MET A 1 40.18 -17.58 1.80
C MET A 1 40.22 -16.46 0.77
N SER A 2 39.98 -16.74 -0.51
CA SER A 2 39.79 -15.67 -1.50
C SER A 2 38.42 -15.03 -1.30
N GLN A 3 38.23 -13.78 -1.76
CA GLN A 3 36.95 -13.07 -1.68
C GLN A 3 35.80 -13.87 -2.33
N GLU A 4 36.08 -14.63 -3.38
CA GLU A 4 35.11 -15.49 -4.06
C GLU A 4 34.64 -16.66 -3.18
N THR A 5 35.56 -17.28 -2.42
CA THR A 5 35.21 -18.36 -1.48
C THR A 5 34.37 -17.84 -0.32
N GLU A 6 34.65 -16.62 0.14
CA GLU A 6 33.87 -15.97 1.21
C GLU A 6 32.46 -15.60 0.73
N GLN A 7 32.32 -15.03 -0.47
CA GLN A 7 31.01 -14.71 -1.06
C GLN A 7 30.16 -15.96 -1.31
N ALA A 8 30.77 -17.06 -1.79
CA ALA A 8 30.07 -18.33 -1.95
C ALA A 8 29.56 -18.86 -0.61
N CYS A 9 30.39 -18.84 0.44
CA CYS A 9 30.01 -19.29 1.78
C CYS A 9 28.86 -18.45 2.37
N VAL A 10 28.85 -17.13 2.16
CA VAL A 10 27.77 -16.25 2.62
C VAL A 10 26.47 -16.55 1.88
N LYS A 11 26.54 -16.77 0.56
CA LYS A 11 25.36 -17.12 -0.24
C LYS A 11 24.73 -18.43 0.24
N ASP A 12 25.54 -19.46 0.46
CA ASP A 12 25.08 -20.77 0.95
C ASP A 12 24.42 -20.65 2.34
N ALA A 13 24.98 -19.80 3.23
CA ALA A 13 24.40 -19.54 4.54
C ALA A 13 23.03 -18.84 4.45
N ILE A 14 22.88 -17.87 3.54
CA ILE A 14 21.60 -17.18 3.30
C ILE A 14 20.57 -18.15 2.70
N GLU A 15 20.97 -18.96 1.74
CA GLU A 15 20.11 -19.99 1.12
C GLU A 15 19.62 -20.99 2.18
N HIS A 16 20.51 -21.48 3.04
CA HIS A 16 20.13 -22.37 4.14
C HIS A 16 19.18 -21.68 5.13
N LEU A 17 19.41 -20.41 5.47
CA LEU A 17 18.55 -19.64 6.36
C LEU A 17 17.13 -19.49 5.78
N ILE A 18 17.00 -19.08 4.53
CA ILE A 18 15.69 -18.90 3.85
C ILE A 18 14.96 -20.24 3.78
N THR A 19 15.66 -21.30 3.38
CA THR A 19 15.08 -22.65 3.26
C THR A 19 14.57 -23.16 4.61
N THR A 20 15.41 -23.09 5.65
CA THR A 20 15.05 -23.52 7.02
C THR A 20 13.88 -22.68 7.56
N PHE A 21 13.86 -21.38 7.28
CA PHE A 21 12.75 -20.52 7.68
C PHE A 21 11.43 -20.97 7.03
N GLY A 22 11.43 -21.25 5.73
CA GLY A 22 10.25 -21.75 5.02
C GLY A 22 9.80 -23.14 5.45
N GLU A 23 10.72 -24.00 5.90
CA GLU A 23 10.37 -25.31 6.47
C GLU A 23 9.70 -25.20 7.84
N LEU A 24 10.08 -24.19 8.64
CA LEU A 24 9.58 -23.99 10.00
C LEU A 24 8.34 -23.08 10.06
N ASN A 25 8.11 -22.26 9.02
CA ASN A 25 7.04 -21.26 9.00
C ASN A 25 6.17 -21.48 7.77
N SER A 26 4.86 -21.64 8.00
CA SER A 26 3.91 -21.82 6.91
C SER A 26 3.82 -20.58 6.02
N SER A 27 3.59 -20.79 4.72
CA SER A 27 3.18 -19.74 3.78
C SER A 27 1.69 -19.40 3.87
N SER A 28 0.95 -19.99 4.83
CA SER A 28 -0.44 -19.63 5.16
C SER A 28 -0.49 -18.57 6.25
N ILE A 29 -1.41 -17.62 6.13
CA ILE A 29 -1.68 -16.66 7.22
C ILE A 29 -2.59 -17.29 8.27
N GLU A 30 -2.38 -16.94 9.54
CA GLU A 30 -3.30 -17.31 10.62
C GLU A 30 -4.56 -16.44 10.56
N GLU A 31 -5.73 -17.07 10.69
CA GLU A 31 -7.03 -16.41 10.68
C GLU A 31 -7.69 -16.56 12.05
N LEU A 32 -8.13 -15.44 12.61
CA LEU A 32 -8.78 -15.34 13.90
C LEU A 32 -10.26 -15.01 13.71
N ASP A 33 -11.12 -15.69 14.45
CA ASP A 33 -12.57 -15.43 14.44
C ASP A 33 -12.95 -14.18 15.27
N CYS A 34 -12.04 -13.67 16.09
CA CYS A 34 -12.24 -12.49 16.91
C CYS A 34 -10.92 -11.73 17.16
N GLU A 35 -11.03 -10.48 17.60
CA GLU A 35 -9.86 -9.67 17.98
C GLU A 35 -9.04 -10.36 19.07
N PRO A 36 -7.69 -10.38 18.98
CA PRO A 36 -6.84 -10.94 20.01
C PRO A 36 -6.85 -10.07 21.28
N SER A 37 -6.48 -10.67 22.41
CA SER A 37 -6.14 -9.86 23.60
C SER A 37 -4.85 -9.05 23.34
N PRO A 38 -4.59 -7.93 24.05
CA PRO A 38 -3.32 -7.22 23.94
C PRO A 38 -2.10 -8.11 24.18
N LEU A 39 -2.19 -9.08 25.10
CA LEU A 39 -1.11 -10.02 25.38
C LEU A 39 -0.87 -10.98 24.22
N ASP A 40 -1.94 -11.49 23.60
CA ASP A 40 -1.82 -12.36 22.44
C ASP A 40 -1.29 -11.58 21.23
N PHE A 41 -1.75 -10.36 21.02
CA PHE A 41 -1.22 -9.47 19.98
C PHE A 41 0.29 -9.25 20.14
N MET A 42 0.78 -9.00 21.36
CA MET A 42 2.22 -8.86 21.63
C MET A 42 3.03 -10.10 21.23
N ARG A 43 2.43 -11.31 21.27
CA ARG A 43 3.11 -12.53 20.79
C ARG A 43 3.28 -12.54 19.28
N TYR A 44 2.34 -11.96 18.52
CA TYR A 44 2.49 -11.79 17.07
C TYR A 44 3.53 -10.73 16.74
N VAL A 45 3.52 -9.60 17.45
CA VAL A 45 4.53 -8.54 17.31
C VAL A 45 5.93 -9.11 17.58
N ALA A 46 6.12 -9.84 18.69
CA ALA A 46 7.41 -10.41 19.07
C ALA A 46 7.93 -11.47 18.06
N ARG A 47 7.02 -12.20 17.41
CA ARG A 47 7.36 -13.18 16.36
C ARG A 47 7.47 -12.55 14.98
N ASN A 48 7.07 -11.29 14.82
CA ASN A 48 6.94 -10.59 13.53
C ASN A 48 6.09 -11.39 12.54
N THR A 49 4.93 -11.89 12.98
CA THR A 49 4.04 -12.76 12.19
C THR A 49 2.69 -12.09 11.91
N PRO A 50 2.23 -12.02 10.65
CA PRO A 50 0.93 -11.43 10.30
C PRO A 50 -0.23 -12.37 10.68
N PHE A 51 -1.41 -11.79 10.87
CA PHE A 51 -2.67 -12.53 11.01
C PHE A 51 -3.84 -11.73 10.44
N VAL A 52 -4.94 -12.41 10.13
CA VAL A 52 -6.22 -11.78 9.75
C VAL A 52 -7.24 -12.00 10.85
N VAL A 53 -8.01 -10.98 11.22
CA VAL A 53 -9.26 -11.12 11.98
C VAL A 53 -10.40 -11.08 10.99
N ARG A 54 -11.14 -12.18 10.87
CA ARG A 54 -12.29 -12.28 9.97
C ARG A 54 -13.47 -11.50 10.56
N GLY A 55 -14.02 -10.57 9.79
CA GLY A 55 -15.13 -9.72 10.23
C GLY A 55 -14.82 -8.79 11.43
N GLY A 56 -13.55 -8.54 11.75
CA GLY A 56 -13.15 -7.72 12.90
C GLY A 56 -13.73 -6.29 12.89
N ALA A 57 -14.04 -5.76 11.70
CA ALA A 57 -14.65 -4.45 11.51
C ALA A 57 -16.15 -4.48 11.20
N SER A 58 -16.81 -5.65 11.20
CA SER A 58 -18.23 -5.76 10.81
C SER A 58 -19.18 -4.96 11.72
N SER A 59 -18.80 -4.71 12.97
CA SER A 59 -19.57 -3.88 13.91
C SER A 59 -19.29 -2.38 13.76
N TRP A 60 -18.29 -1.99 12.96
CA TRP A 60 -17.88 -0.60 12.86
C TRP A 60 -18.94 0.25 12.17
N ARG A 61 -19.05 1.50 12.62
CA ARG A 61 -19.98 2.44 12.01
C ARG A 61 -19.60 2.75 10.56
N ALA A 62 -18.31 2.90 10.26
CA ALA A 62 -17.81 3.01 8.89
C ALA A 62 -18.24 1.82 8.02
N PHE A 63 -18.09 0.58 8.52
CA PHE A 63 -18.52 -0.62 7.80
C PHE A 63 -20.02 -0.63 7.50
N ASN A 64 -20.85 -0.15 8.42
CA ASN A 64 -22.30 -0.17 8.22
C ASN A 64 -22.83 1.05 7.43
N LYS A 65 -22.04 2.12 7.25
CA LYS A 65 -22.52 3.38 6.66
C LYS A 65 -21.81 3.81 5.37
N TRP A 66 -20.56 3.44 5.15
CA TRP A 66 -19.79 3.96 4.01
C TRP A 66 -20.13 3.20 2.73
N ASP A 67 -21.25 3.57 2.12
CA ASP A 67 -21.60 3.24 0.73
C ASP A 67 -21.36 4.43 -0.20
N LYS A 68 -21.63 4.25 -1.51
CA LYS A 68 -21.46 5.30 -2.53
C LYS A 68 -22.20 6.59 -2.13
N ASP A 69 -23.48 6.47 -1.82
CA ASP A 69 -24.36 7.62 -1.59
C ASP A 69 -23.95 8.39 -0.33
N TYR A 70 -23.57 7.66 0.72
CA TYR A 70 -23.04 8.26 1.94
C TYR A 70 -21.75 9.02 1.69
N LEU A 71 -20.79 8.41 0.97
CA LEU A 71 -19.51 9.05 0.68
C LEU A 71 -19.70 10.32 -0.15
N LEU A 72 -20.54 10.28 -1.19
CA LEU A 72 -20.90 11.44 -2.01
C LEU A 72 -21.54 12.56 -1.16
N SER A 73 -22.45 12.20 -0.27
CA SER A 73 -23.10 13.17 0.63
C SER A 73 -22.12 13.75 1.65
N ALA A 74 -21.28 12.92 2.26
CA ALA A 74 -20.37 13.32 3.34
C ALA A 74 -19.19 14.17 2.85
N LEU A 75 -18.76 13.98 1.60
CA LEU A 75 -17.66 14.71 0.95
C LEU A 75 -18.16 15.67 -0.14
N ALA A 76 -19.46 16.01 -0.12
CA ALA A 76 -20.05 16.93 -1.10
C ALA A 76 -19.29 18.27 -1.14
N GLY A 77 -18.90 18.69 -2.34
CA GLY A 77 -18.15 19.93 -2.57
C GLY A 77 -16.69 19.91 -2.13
N GLN A 78 -16.15 18.76 -1.70
CA GLN A 78 -14.74 18.61 -1.35
C GLN A 78 -13.93 18.11 -2.54
N SER A 79 -12.67 18.53 -2.59
CA SER A 79 -11.68 17.97 -3.49
C SER A 79 -10.72 17.08 -2.70
N VAL A 80 -10.28 16.01 -3.35
CA VAL A 80 -9.35 15.02 -2.79
C VAL A 80 -8.08 14.97 -3.63
N ASN A 81 -6.95 14.62 -3.00
CA ASN A 81 -5.69 14.42 -3.73
C ASN A 81 -5.72 13.05 -4.40
N VAL A 82 -5.57 13.05 -5.73
CA VAL A 82 -5.66 11.84 -6.54
C VAL A 82 -4.31 11.57 -7.18
N ALA A 83 -3.76 10.38 -6.93
CA ALA A 83 -2.65 9.83 -7.67
C ALA A 83 -3.15 9.32 -9.02
N VAL A 84 -2.57 9.83 -10.10
CA VAL A 84 -2.91 9.50 -11.48
C VAL A 84 -1.70 8.87 -12.17
N THR A 85 -1.92 7.73 -12.81
CA THR A 85 -0.88 7.00 -13.55
C THR A 85 -1.44 6.47 -14.86
N PRO A 86 -0.62 6.19 -15.87
CA PRO A 86 -1.10 5.58 -17.11
C PRO A 86 -1.62 4.15 -16.94
N HIS A 87 -1.05 3.38 -16.00
CA HIS A 87 -1.28 1.94 -15.90
C HIS A 87 -1.58 1.43 -14.48
N GLY A 88 -1.85 2.34 -13.53
CA GLY A 88 -2.20 1.99 -12.15
C GLY A 88 -1.03 1.59 -11.27
N ASN A 89 0.20 1.76 -11.74
CA ASN A 89 1.44 1.36 -11.10
C ASN A 89 2.16 2.55 -10.44
N ALA A 90 1.49 3.18 -9.47
CA ALA A 90 2.12 4.23 -8.67
C ALA A 90 3.29 3.67 -7.86
N ASP A 91 4.38 4.42 -7.79
CA ASP A 91 5.57 4.11 -6.99
C ASP A 91 6.17 2.74 -7.34
N ALA A 92 6.27 2.49 -8.64
CA ALA A 92 6.69 1.21 -9.20
C ALA A 92 7.92 1.34 -10.10
N PRO A 93 8.78 0.31 -10.17
CA PRO A 93 9.75 0.18 -11.25
C PRO A 93 9.04 0.24 -12.60
N THR A 94 9.39 1.23 -13.42
CA THR A 94 8.75 1.46 -14.72
C THR A 94 9.80 1.69 -15.79
N VAL A 95 9.67 1.00 -16.91
CA VAL A 95 10.51 1.22 -18.09
C VAL A 95 9.92 2.40 -18.88
N SER A 96 10.72 3.45 -19.06
CA SER A 96 10.33 4.57 -19.91
C SER A 96 10.92 4.38 -21.31
N PRO A 97 10.16 4.50 -22.41
CA PRO A 97 10.74 4.46 -23.76
C PRO A 97 11.79 5.54 -24.01
N ALA A 98 11.72 6.66 -23.29
CA ALA A 98 12.67 7.76 -23.37
C ALA A 98 13.97 7.51 -22.57
N HIS A 99 13.99 6.52 -21.68
CA HIS A 99 15.12 6.22 -20.81
C HIS A 99 15.48 4.73 -20.93
N GLU A 100 16.73 4.42 -21.28
CA GLU A 100 17.17 3.05 -21.58
C GLU A 100 17.24 2.11 -20.34
N SER A 101 16.78 2.57 -19.18
CA SER A 101 16.79 1.84 -17.90
C SER A 101 15.48 2.01 -17.13
N PRO A 102 15.14 1.06 -16.23
CA PRO A 102 13.98 1.21 -15.34
C PRO A 102 14.19 2.39 -14.37
N LEU A 103 13.11 3.14 -14.14
CA LEU A 103 13.03 4.26 -13.21
C LEU A 103 12.09 3.92 -12.06
N PHE A 104 12.22 4.61 -10.94
CA PHE A 104 11.22 4.60 -9.88
C PHE A 104 10.16 5.66 -10.22
N ALA A 105 9.01 5.21 -10.74
CA ALA A 105 7.95 6.11 -11.22
C ALA A 105 6.97 6.46 -10.10
N LYS A 106 6.98 7.72 -9.67
CA LYS A 106 5.98 8.32 -8.78
C LYS A 106 4.77 8.81 -9.59
N PRO A 107 3.55 8.77 -9.02
CA PRO A 107 2.34 9.20 -9.72
C PRO A 107 2.34 10.70 -10.00
N HIS A 108 1.45 11.12 -10.91
CA HIS A 108 1.05 12.52 -11.00
C HIS A 108 -0.01 12.78 -9.93
N GLU A 109 0.19 13.77 -9.06
CA GLU A 109 -0.82 14.13 -8.05
C GLU A 109 -1.59 15.38 -8.49
N GLU A 110 -2.92 15.31 -8.42
CA GLU A 110 -3.80 16.44 -8.71
C GLU A 110 -5.04 16.41 -7.81
N LEU A 111 -5.53 17.60 -7.45
CA LEU A 111 -6.80 17.73 -6.73
C LEU A 111 -7.98 17.51 -7.69
N GLN A 112 -8.87 16.60 -7.34
CA GLN A 112 -10.10 16.35 -8.10
C GLN A 112 -11.33 16.50 -7.19
N PRO A 113 -12.47 17.05 -7.68
CA PRO A 113 -13.73 16.97 -6.95
C PRO A 113 -14.07 15.51 -6.63
N PHE A 114 -14.40 15.22 -5.38
CA PHE A 114 -14.59 13.84 -4.91
C PHE A 114 -15.66 13.09 -5.71
N GLU A 115 -16.77 13.75 -6.04
CA GLU A 115 -17.85 13.18 -6.85
C GLU A 115 -17.35 12.71 -8.21
N GLY A 116 -16.64 13.58 -8.93
CA GLY A 116 -16.09 13.25 -10.25
C GLY A 116 -15.03 12.14 -10.19
N PHE A 117 -14.20 12.12 -9.14
CA PHE A 117 -13.24 11.05 -8.90
C PHE A 117 -13.94 9.71 -8.64
N LEU A 118 -14.94 9.69 -7.75
CA LEU A 118 -15.64 8.47 -7.36
C LEU A 118 -16.41 7.88 -8.55
N ASP A 119 -17.15 8.71 -9.28
CA ASP A 119 -17.87 8.27 -10.49
C ASP A 119 -16.90 7.77 -11.57
N TYR A 120 -15.73 8.38 -11.71
CA TYR A 120 -14.70 7.92 -12.64
C TYR A 120 -14.23 6.50 -12.31
N ILE A 121 -13.82 6.24 -11.06
CA ILE A 121 -13.27 4.93 -10.70
C ILE A 121 -14.32 3.82 -10.72
N ILE A 122 -15.58 4.15 -10.42
CA ILE A 122 -16.71 3.22 -10.54
C ILE A 122 -16.98 2.91 -12.01
N SER A 123 -17.03 3.93 -12.87
CA SER A 123 -17.24 3.73 -14.32
C SER A 123 -16.10 2.93 -14.93
N GLN A 124 -14.86 3.22 -14.54
CA GLN A 124 -13.67 2.48 -15.00
C GLN A 124 -13.71 0.98 -14.67
N GLU A 125 -14.41 0.61 -13.59
CA GLU A 125 -14.59 -0.76 -13.13
C GLU A 125 -15.82 -1.45 -13.76
N THR A 126 -16.92 -0.71 -13.92
CA THR A 126 -18.25 -1.29 -14.21
C THR A 126 -18.69 -1.15 -15.66
N ASP A 127 -18.16 -0.16 -16.39
CA ASP A 127 -18.46 0.03 -17.81
C ASP A 127 -17.53 -0.83 -18.68
N PRO A 128 -18.04 -1.85 -19.39
CA PRO A 128 -17.23 -2.72 -20.24
C PRO A 128 -16.62 -1.98 -21.44
N ASP A 129 -17.19 -0.84 -21.85
CA ASP A 129 -16.71 -0.02 -22.94
C ASP A 129 -15.72 1.07 -22.46
N PHE A 130 -15.43 1.13 -21.16
CA PHE A 130 -14.49 2.11 -20.61
C PHE A 130 -13.08 1.91 -21.19
N PRO A 131 -12.45 2.94 -21.78
CA PRO A 131 -11.21 2.77 -22.51
C PRO A 131 -10.11 2.10 -21.67
N GLN A 132 -9.47 1.06 -22.22
CA GLN A 132 -8.35 0.38 -21.54
C GLN A 132 -7.11 1.27 -21.43
N SER A 133 -6.95 2.21 -22.36
CA SER A 133 -5.86 3.19 -22.36
C SER A 133 -6.12 4.40 -21.47
N ALA A 134 -7.27 4.46 -20.80
CA ALA A 134 -7.55 5.54 -19.86
C ALA A 134 -6.60 5.46 -18.67
N GLU A 135 -6.22 6.63 -18.16
CA GLU A 135 -5.43 6.73 -16.93
C GLU A 135 -6.11 6.03 -15.75
N VAL A 136 -5.33 5.63 -14.77
CA VAL A 136 -5.82 5.01 -13.54
C VAL A 136 -5.69 6.02 -12.41
N ARG A 137 -6.75 6.11 -11.60
CA ARG A 137 -6.88 7.06 -10.49
C ARG A 137 -6.98 6.33 -9.16
N TYR A 138 -6.26 6.82 -8.17
CA TYR A 138 -6.23 6.24 -6.84
C TYR A 138 -6.11 7.36 -5.80
N ALA A 139 -7.01 7.36 -4.81
CA ALA A 139 -6.90 8.26 -3.67
C ALA A 139 -5.95 7.62 -2.65
N GLN A 140 -4.69 8.01 -2.73
CA GLN A 140 -3.64 7.76 -1.74
C GLN A 140 -2.85 9.04 -1.59
N THR A 141 -2.96 9.69 -0.44
CA THR A 141 -2.23 10.92 -0.14
C THR A 141 -0.86 10.53 0.41
N ARG A 142 0.22 10.99 -0.22
CA ARG A 142 1.59 10.76 0.27
C ARG A 142 2.25 12.00 0.86
N GLU A 143 1.95 13.19 0.36
CA GLU A 143 2.66 14.40 0.80
C GLU A 143 1.85 15.69 0.53
N SER A 144 1.45 16.39 1.59
CA SER A 144 0.76 17.68 1.52
C SER A 144 1.72 18.85 1.33
N ARG A 145 2.69 18.80 0.41
CA ARG A 145 3.64 19.93 0.22
C ARG A 145 3.06 21.16 -0.48
N GLY A 146 1.77 21.17 -0.83
CA GLY A 146 1.17 22.32 -1.54
C GLY A 146 -0.31 22.65 -1.31
N ALA A 147 -1.09 21.81 -0.61
CA ALA A 147 -2.56 21.94 -0.63
C ALA A 147 -3.18 22.76 0.54
N PHE A 148 -2.43 23.07 1.61
CA PHE A 148 -3.01 23.65 2.83
C PHE A 148 -2.50 25.04 3.22
N GLN A 149 -2.13 25.89 2.25
CA GLN A 149 -1.66 27.25 2.56
C GLN A 149 -2.75 28.26 2.95
N ASN A 150 -4.04 27.88 2.91
CA ASN A 150 -5.16 28.80 3.20
C ASN A 150 -5.94 28.54 4.50
N CYS A 151 -5.53 27.58 5.34
CA CYS A 151 -6.18 27.38 6.64
C CYS A 151 -5.35 28.05 7.75
N GLN A 152 -5.71 29.28 8.14
CA GLN A 152 -5.01 30.10 9.16
C GLN A 152 -5.19 29.59 10.62
N CYS A 153 -5.21 28.28 10.85
CA CYS A 153 -5.55 27.71 12.16
C CYS A 153 -4.42 26.94 12.86
N LEU A 154 -3.25 26.75 12.26
CA LEU A 154 -2.20 25.91 12.84
C LEU A 154 -1.02 26.75 13.34
N SER A 155 -1.03 27.02 14.65
CA SER A 155 0.10 27.61 15.37
C SER A 155 1.27 26.62 15.47
N GLN A 156 2.47 27.14 15.21
CA GLN A 156 3.78 26.51 15.24
C GLN A 156 3.99 25.52 16.40
N THR A 157 4.21 24.24 16.07
CA THR A 157 4.99 23.31 16.89
C THR A 157 5.88 22.45 15.99
N ASN A 158 7.13 22.23 16.42
CA ASN A 158 8.19 21.53 15.70
C ASN A 158 7.89 20.02 15.54
N THR A 159 7.09 19.62 14.55
CA THR A 159 6.81 18.20 14.23
C THR A 159 6.52 18.03 12.73
N ILE A 160 7.44 18.49 11.88
CA ILE A 160 7.16 18.65 10.43
C ILE A 160 7.34 17.35 9.61
N ALA A 161 7.87 16.26 10.18
CA ALA A 161 8.13 15.02 9.41
C ALA A 161 7.00 13.96 9.42
N ASN A 162 6.03 14.02 10.34
CA ASN A 162 5.05 12.93 10.54
C ASN A 162 3.58 13.30 10.25
N GLN A 163 3.30 14.50 9.74
CA GLN A 163 1.92 14.91 9.40
C GLN A 163 1.52 14.57 7.95
N GLU A 164 2.42 14.03 7.13
CA GLU A 164 2.18 13.86 5.70
C GLU A 164 1.42 12.57 5.32
N ASN A 165 1.30 11.61 6.26
CA ASN A 165 0.73 10.29 6.03
C ASN A 165 -0.45 10.00 6.98
N ASP A 166 -1.42 10.92 7.07
CA ASP A 166 -2.55 10.83 8.01
C ASP A 166 -3.86 11.37 7.42
N ASN A 167 -4.18 10.92 6.20
CA ASN A 167 -5.16 11.59 5.36
C ASN A 167 -6.60 11.50 5.90
N LEU A 168 -6.96 10.50 6.71
CA LEU A 168 -8.33 10.37 7.22
C LEU A 168 -8.66 11.45 8.25
N ARG A 169 -7.68 11.84 9.09
CA ARG A 169 -7.86 12.91 10.08
C ARG A 169 -7.75 14.31 9.47
N GLN A 170 -7.20 14.43 8.27
CA GLN A 170 -6.96 15.69 7.58
C GLN A 170 -7.94 15.88 6.41
N GLU A 171 -7.67 15.24 5.28
CA GLU A 171 -8.41 15.36 4.02
C GLU A 171 -9.85 14.82 4.13
N TYR A 172 -10.06 13.73 4.87
CA TYR A 172 -11.35 13.07 5.00
C TYR A 172 -12.01 13.29 6.38
N GLN A 173 -11.75 14.42 7.02
CA GLN A 173 -12.20 14.70 8.40
C GLN A 173 -13.73 14.50 8.59
N CYS A 174 -14.54 14.78 7.57
CA CYS A 174 -15.99 14.59 7.61
C CYS A 174 -16.42 13.13 7.82
N LEU A 175 -15.57 12.17 7.42
CA LEU A 175 -15.76 10.74 7.59
C LEU A 175 -15.20 10.24 8.93
N PHE A 176 -14.21 10.93 9.50
CA PHE A 176 -13.50 10.49 10.71
C PHE A 176 -14.43 10.27 11.92
N LYS A 177 -15.57 10.96 11.97
CA LYS A 177 -16.61 10.77 13.01
C LYS A 177 -17.21 9.35 13.05
N ASP A 178 -17.19 8.63 11.91
CA ASP A 178 -17.71 7.27 11.78
C ASP A 178 -16.59 6.21 11.82
N ALA A 179 -15.34 6.65 11.72
CA ALA A 179 -14.16 5.79 11.72
C ALA A 179 -13.72 5.43 13.14
N GLN A 180 -13.02 4.30 13.24
CA GLN A 180 -12.39 3.89 14.48
C GLN A 180 -11.16 4.77 14.73
N LYS A 181 -11.06 5.36 15.93
CA LYS A 181 -9.96 6.30 16.28
C LYS A 181 -8.69 5.58 16.72
N ASP A 182 -8.83 4.33 17.13
CA ASP A 182 -7.77 3.49 17.66
C ASP A 182 -8.22 2.02 17.70
N ILE A 183 -7.27 1.09 17.69
CA ILE A 183 -7.49 -0.36 17.76
C ILE A 183 -7.07 -0.85 19.16
N PRO A 184 -8.01 -1.10 20.09
CA PRO A 184 -7.69 -1.26 21.51
C PRO A 184 -6.68 -2.37 21.82
N PHE A 185 -6.78 -3.53 21.14
CA PHE A 185 -5.82 -4.60 21.39
C PHE A 185 -4.38 -4.19 21.04
N ALA A 186 -4.21 -3.35 20.01
CA ALA A 186 -2.91 -2.91 19.52
C ALA A 186 -2.35 -1.74 20.34
N SER A 187 -3.16 -0.72 20.62
CA SER A 187 -2.67 0.44 21.37
C SER A 187 -2.37 0.12 22.83
N VAL A 188 -3.15 -0.77 23.45
CA VAL A 188 -2.86 -1.26 24.80
C VAL A 188 -1.58 -2.11 24.80
N ALA A 189 -1.37 -2.95 23.79
CA ALA A 189 -0.17 -3.77 23.69
C ALA A 189 1.10 -2.94 23.45
N LEU A 190 1.05 -2.02 22.48
CA LEU A 190 2.18 -1.20 22.05
C LEU A 190 2.39 0.05 22.92
N GLN A 191 1.44 0.35 23.82
CA GLN A 191 1.43 1.54 24.68
C GLN A 191 1.55 2.85 23.88
N LYS A 192 0.97 2.87 22.68
CA LYS A 192 1.02 3.99 21.74
C LYS A 192 -0.28 4.10 20.95
N PRO A 193 -0.79 5.32 20.72
CA PRO A 193 -1.85 5.53 19.73
C PRO A 193 -1.30 5.38 18.31
N PRO A 194 -2.16 5.23 17.29
CA PRO A 194 -1.71 5.23 15.90
C PRO A 194 -1.08 6.58 15.54
N GLU A 195 0.12 6.52 14.95
CA GLU A 195 0.80 7.71 14.41
C GLU A 195 0.02 8.31 13.25
N ALA A 196 -0.62 7.45 12.45
CA ALA A 196 -1.31 7.74 11.21
C ALA A 196 -2.60 6.93 11.08
N ILE A 197 -3.65 7.53 10.51
CA ILE A 197 -4.86 6.83 10.09
C ILE A 197 -5.16 7.27 8.65
N ASN A 198 -5.09 6.30 7.73
CA ASN A 198 -5.24 6.55 6.31
C ASN A 198 -6.49 5.88 5.75
N MET A 199 -7.05 6.50 4.72
CA MET A 199 -8.11 5.99 3.88
C MET A 199 -7.58 5.85 2.45
N TRP A 200 -7.94 4.74 1.82
CA TRP A 200 -7.56 4.42 0.46
C TRP A 200 -8.81 4.12 -0.36
N ILE A 201 -8.92 4.75 -1.53
CA ILE A 201 -10.05 4.54 -2.45
C ILE A 201 -9.48 4.33 -3.85
N GLY A 202 -9.79 3.20 -4.46
CA GLY A 202 -9.34 2.83 -5.80
C GLY A 202 -10.14 1.67 -6.37
N ASN A 203 -9.77 1.24 -7.56
CA ASN A 203 -10.41 0.13 -8.27
C ASN A 203 -9.39 -0.95 -8.67
N SER A 204 -9.82 -1.95 -9.43
CA SER A 204 -8.99 -3.12 -9.77
C SER A 204 -7.83 -2.82 -10.70
N ARG A 205 -7.81 -1.63 -11.33
CA ARG A 205 -6.72 -1.22 -12.22
C ARG A 205 -5.52 -0.67 -11.45
N SER A 206 -5.66 -0.35 -10.17
CA SER A 206 -4.57 0.14 -9.32
C SER A 206 -3.84 -0.99 -8.62
N VAL A 207 -2.51 -1.00 -8.72
CA VAL A 207 -1.62 -1.96 -8.06
C VAL A 207 -0.54 -1.20 -7.29
N THR A 208 -0.40 -1.51 -6.01
CA THR A 208 0.71 -1.03 -5.20
C THR A 208 1.90 -1.97 -5.40
N ALA A 209 3.02 -1.44 -5.88
CA ALA A 209 4.25 -2.21 -6.06
C ALA A 209 4.77 -2.76 -4.72
N THR A 210 5.62 -3.79 -4.79
CA THR A 210 6.22 -4.40 -3.59
C THR A 210 7.08 -3.38 -2.85
N HIS A 211 6.71 -3.10 -1.60
CA HIS A 211 7.44 -2.20 -0.70
C HIS A 211 7.36 -2.72 0.74
N LYS A 212 8.06 -2.08 1.67
CA LYS A 212 8.01 -2.39 3.10
C LYS A 212 7.93 -1.11 3.91
N ASP A 213 7.27 -1.17 5.05
CA ASP A 213 7.12 -0.05 5.97
C ASP A 213 7.81 -0.36 7.31
N SER A 214 8.25 0.68 8.03
CA SER A 214 8.79 0.56 9.38
C SER A 214 7.73 0.62 10.48
N TYR A 215 6.46 0.37 10.13
CA TYR A 215 5.30 0.53 11.01
C TYR A 215 4.57 -0.79 11.27
N GLU A 216 3.99 -0.92 12.46
CA GLU A 216 3.02 -1.96 12.77
C GLU A 216 1.66 -1.58 12.16
N ASN A 217 1.34 -2.16 11.01
CA ASN A 217 0.17 -1.78 10.23
C ASN A 217 -1.05 -2.64 10.60
N ILE A 218 -2.20 -1.99 10.78
CA ILE A 218 -3.51 -2.66 10.87
C ILE A 218 -4.35 -2.18 9.69
N TYR A 219 -4.50 -3.03 8.69
CA TYR A 219 -5.25 -2.75 7.48
C TYR A 219 -6.68 -3.26 7.62
N VAL A 220 -7.68 -2.44 7.32
CA VAL A 220 -9.10 -2.82 7.47
C VAL A 220 -9.82 -2.62 6.14
N GLN A 221 -10.48 -3.68 5.67
CA GLN A 221 -11.22 -3.64 4.42
C GLN A 221 -12.69 -3.27 4.66
N ILE A 222 -13.12 -2.10 4.20
CA ILE A 222 -14.50 -1.61 4.42
C ILE A 222 -15.45 -2.03 3.28
N ARG A 223 -15.01 -1.92 2.02
CA ARG A 223 -15.81 -2.24 0.82
C ARG A 223 -14.97 -2.90 -0.26
N GLY A 224 -15.53 -3.87 -0.98
CA GLY A 224 -14.80 -4.64 -1.98
C GLY A 224 -13.72 -5.54 -1.36
N ARG A 225 -12.82 -6.05 -2.20
CA ARG A 225 -11.79 -7.02 -1.82
C ARG A 225 -10.40 -6.51 -2.12
N LYS A 226 -9.45 -6.86 -1.25
CA LYS A 226 -8.04 -6.53 -1.39
C LYS A 226 -7.19 -7.78 -1.29
N HIS A 227 -6.26 -7.93 -2.23
CA HIS A 227 -5.35 -9.06 -2.29
C HIS A 227 -3.94 -8.61 -1.94
N PHE A 228 -3.34 -9.30 -0.99
CA PHE A 228 -1.99 -9.04 -0.51
C PHE A 228 -1.09 -10.22 -0.89
N VAL A 229 0.11 -9.89 -1.36
CA VAL A 229 1.23 -10.81 -1.46
C VAL A 229 2.28 -10.32 -0.48
N LEU A 230 2.52 -11.11 0.56
CA LEU A 230 3.39 -10.77 1.67
C LEU A 230 4.64 -11.64 1.66
N LEU A 231 5.78 -11.05 1.93
CA LEU A 231 7.06 -11.75 2.06
C LEU A 231 7.73 -11.30 3.35
N SER A 232 8.09 -12.28 4.19
CA SER A 232 8.86 -12.05 5.41
C SER A 232 10.14 -11.24 5.12
N PRO A 233 10.61 -10.42 6.07
CA PRO A 233 11.91 -9.74 5.96
C PRO A 233 13.07 -10.67 5.59
N LEU A 234 13.00 -11.96 5.96
CA LEU A 234 14.01 -12.97 5.63
C LEU A 234 14.10 -13.27 4.11
N HIS A 235 13.05 -12.97 3.35
CA HIS A 235 13.04 -13.09 1.89
C HIS A 235 13.63 -11.85 1.19
N HIS A 236 14.21 -10.87 1.89
CA HIS A 236 14.72 -9.65 1.27
C HIS A 236 15.69 -9.93 0.09
N HIS A 237 16.58 -10.91 0.23
CA HIS A 237 17.50 -11.32 -0.85
C HIS A 237 16.81 -11.97 -2.06
N CYS A 238 15.55 -12.36 -1.93
CA CYS A 238 14.75 -12.90 -3.03
C CYS A 238 14.15 -11.81 -3.92
N MET A 239 14.11 -10.54 -3.46
CA MET A 239 13.30 -9.48 -4.09
C MET A 239 14.02 -8.70 -5.19
N ASN A 240 15.31 -8.96 -5.42
CA ASN A 240 16.11 -8.24 -6.41
C ASN A 240 15.97 -6.70 -6.32
N GLU A 241 16.20 -6.17 -5.11
CA GLU A 241 16.17 -4.72 -4.87
C GLU A 241 17.32 -4.05 -5.62
N LYS A 242 17.02 -2.97 -6.35
CA LYS A 242 17.99 -2.21 -7.14
C LYS A 242 17.84 -0.71 -6.92
N PRO A 243 18.94 0.06 -6.95
CA PRO A 243 18.87 1.51 -6.95
C PRO A 243 18.28 2.00 -8.28
N LEU A 244 17.11 2.65 -8.23
CA LEU A 244 16.45 3.23 -9.39
C LEU A 244 16.38 4.75 -9.25
N GLN A 245 16.62 5.46 -10.35
CA GLN A 245 16.49 6.91 -10.41
C GLN A 245 15.01 7.31 -10.26
N PRO A 246 14.66 8.23 -9.33
CA PRO A 246 13.31 8.73 -9.18
C PRO A 246 12.85 9.56 -10.37
N ALA A 247 11.60 9.35 -10.78
CA ALA A 247 10.93 10.14 -11.79
C ALA A 247 9.45 10.32 -11.42
N THR A 248 8.87 11.45 -11.77
CA THR A 248 7.46 11.77 -11.50
C THR A 248 6.69 11.89 -12.81
N TYR A 249 5.49 11.31 -12.88
CA TYR A 249 4.59 11.56 -14.00
C TYR A 249 4.16 13.03 -14.02
N ALA A 250 4.36 13.68 -15.16
CA ALA A 250 3.90 15.04 -15.43
C ALA A 250 2.83 15.02 -16.52
N ARG A 251 1.76 15.78 -16.31
CA ARG A 251 0.69 15.97 -17.29
C ARG A 251 1.09 17.07 -18.29
N ALA A 252 1.21 16.70 -19.55
CA ALA A 252 1.45 17.65 -20.64
C ALA A 252 0.16 18.38 -21.04
N SER A 253 0.29 19.47 -21.80
CA SER A 253 -0.84 20.33 -22.23
C SER A 253 -1.92 19.59 -23.03
N HIS A 254 -1.56 18.50 -23.73
CA HIS A 254 -2.48 17.61 -24.44
C HIS A 254 -3.10 16.51 -23.55
N GLY A 255 -2.89 16.54 -22.24
CA GLY A 255 -3.48 15.62 -21.26
C GLY A 255 -2.70 14.32 -21.01
N GLN A 256 -1.84 13.88 -21.92
CA GLN A 256 -1.01 12.69 -21.74
C GLN A 256 0.03 12.85 -20.61
N LEU A 257 0.25 11.76 -19.86
CA LEU A 257 1.26 11.66 -18.81
C LEU A 257 2.59 11.14 -19.36
N SER A 258 3.69 11.75 -18.94
CA SER A 258 5.06 11.32 -19.27
C SER A 258 5.97 11.44 -18.06
N LEU A 259 6.93 10.53 -17.92
CA LEU A 259 7.89 10.56 -16.81
C LEU A 259 8.92 11.67 -17.01
N SER A 260 9.13 12.46 -15.96
CA SER A 260 10.22 13.43 -15.85
C SER A 260 11.12 13.02 -14.69
N LEU A 261 12.44 12.96 -14.90
CA LEU A 261 13.40 12.68 -13.83
C LEU A 261 13.30 13.77 -12.75
N ASP A 262 13.36 13.34 -11.50
CA ASP A 262 13.41 14.27 -10.38
C ASP A 262 14.82 14.89 -10.30
N GLN A 263 14.89 16.22 -10.29
CA GLN A 263 16.17 16.92 -10.24
C GLN A 263 16.82 16.72 -8.87
N ASP A 264 18.13 16.49 -8.87
CA ASP A 264 18.96 16.32 -7.66
C ASP A 264 18.49 15.20 -6.71
N ALA A 265 17.76 14.21 -7.22
CA ALA A 265 17.32 13.06 -6.45
C ALA A 265 18.33 11.90 -6.54
N ASP A 266 18.69 11.33 -5.40
CA ASP A 266 19.52 10.13 -5.35
C ASP A 266 18.70 8.88 -5.76
N PRO A 267 19.34 7.87 -6.40
CA PRO A 267 18.70 6.57 -6.61
C PRO A 267 18.14 5.99 -5.32
N VAL A 268 16.91 5.48 -5.40
CA VAL A 268 16.25 4.82 -4.26
C VAL A 268 16.25 3.31 -4.45
N PRO A 269 16.43 2.52 -3.39
CA PRO A 269 16.30 1.06 -3.46
C PRO A 269 14.86 0.66 -3.71
N VAL A 270 14.60 -0.06 -4.81
CA VAL A 270 13.26 -0.53 -5.19
C VAL A 270 13.30 -2.01 -5.52
N VAL A 271 12.33 -2.76 -5.02
CA VAL A 271 12.09 -4.16 -5.37
C VAL A 271 11.72 -4.26 -6.85
N THR A 272 12.52 -4.98 -7.65
CA THR A 272 12.27 -5.13 -9.10
C THR A 272 11.72 -6.49 -9.51
N TRP A 273 11.77 -7.47 -8.60
CA TRP A 273 11.21 -8.80 -8.81
C TRP A 273 9.76 -8.88 -8.32
N ASP A 274 8.92 -9.59 -9.08
CA ASP A 274 7.53 -9.86 -8.74
C ASP A 274 7.30 -11.38 -8.65
N PRO A 275 6.86 -11.93 -7.51
CA PRO A 275 6.57 -13.35 -7.36
C PRO A 275 5.44 -13.86 -8.28
N ASP A 276 4.57 -12.99 -8.81
CA ASP A 276 3.55 -13.38 -9.79
C ASP A 276 4.11 -13.50 -11.22
N HIS A 277 5.31 -12.97 -11.45
CA HIS A 277 6.04 -13.06 -12.71
C HIS A 277 7.48 -13.53 -12.45
N PRO A 278 7.65 -14.77 -11.93
CA PRO A 278 8.89 -15.22 -11.30
C PRO A 278 10.12 -15.18 -12.23
N ASP A 279 9.92 -15.25 -13.55
CA ASP A 279 10.98 -15.19 -14.56
C ASP A 279 11.52 -13.77 -14.81
N ARG A 280 10.75 -12.73 -14.49
CA ARG A 280 11.11 -11.32 -14.76
C ARG A 280 11.90 -10.75 -13.60
N ASN A 281 13.07 -10.18 -13.89
CA ASN A 281 13.98 -9.62 -12.88
C ASN A 281 14.30 -10.62 -11.75
N CYS A 282 14.37 -11.91 -12.06
CA CYS A 282 14.70 -12.96 -11.10
C CYS A 282 16.15 -12.83 -10.60
N ALA A 283 16.36 -12.86 -9.29
CA ALA A 283 17.66 -13.02 -8.66
C ALA A 283 17.92 -14.50 -8.33
N SER A 284 19.18 -14.86 -8.05
CA SER A 284 19.53 -16.27 -7.82
C SER A 284 18.81 -16.93 -6.64
N LEU A 285 18.39 -16.14 -5.65
CA LEU A 285 17.66 -16.62 -4.47
C LEU A 285 16.14 -16.43 -4.57
N SER A 286 15.65 -15.71 -5.60
CA SER A 286 14.21 -15.49 -5.81
C SER A 286 13.37 -16.77 -5.83
N PRO A 287 13.83 -17.91 -6.40
CA PRO A 287 13.07 -19.16 -6.38
C PRO A 287 12.81 -19.74 -4.98
N LEU A 288 13.56 -19.31 -3.97
CA LEU A 288 13.39 -19.74 -2.58
C LEU A 288 12.28 -18.97 -1.85
N ALA A 289 11.76 -17.90 -2.45
CA ALA A 289 10.71 -17.09 -1.83
C ALA A 289 9.43 -17.89 -1.63
N GLN A 290 8.86 -17.79 -0.43
CA GLN A 290 7.56 -18.37 -0.11
C GLN A 290 6.58 -17.25 0.24
N PRO A 291 5.86 -16.69 -0.76
CA PRO A 291 4.92 -15.61 -0.52
C PRO A 291 3.67 -16.10 0.21
N VAL A 292 3.25 -15.35 1.23
CA VAL A 292 1.96 -15.51 1.90
C VAL A 292 0.92 -14.71 1.10
N ARG A 293 -0.17 -15.36 0.70
CA ARG A 293 -1.25 -14.72 -0.06
C ARG A 293 -2.49 -14.57 0.79
N VAL A 294 -3.03 -13.36 0.85
CA VAL A 294 -4.15 -13.01 1.72
C VAL A 294 -5.19 -12.26 0.91
N THR A 295 -6.45 -12.63 1.06
CA THR A 295 -7.58 -11.85 0.56
C THR A 295 -8.37 -11.34 1.76
N LEU A 296 -8.56 -10.02 1.82
CA LEU A 296 -9.47 -9.40 2.78
C LEU A 296 -10.82 -9.19 2.13
N GLU A 297 -11.84 -9.77 2.76
CA GLU A 297 -13.25 -9.52 2.46
C GLU A 297 -13.73 -8.27 3.20
N PRO A 298 -14.87 -7.67 2.82
CA PRO A 298 -15.47 -6.59 3.59
C PRO A 298 -15.65 -6.98 5.07
N GLY A 299 -15.05 -6.18 5.95
CA GLY A 299 -15.08 -6.37 7.41
C GLY A 299 -13.81 -7.00 7.97
N ASP A 300 -12.92 -7.54 7.14
CA ASP A 300 -11.68 -8.16 7.61
C ASP A 300 -10.63 -7.12 8.03
N MET A 301 -9.78 -7.53 8.97
CA MET A 301 -8.64 -6.77 9.46
C MET A 301 -7.35 -7.59 9.33
N LEU A 302 -6.32 -7.05 8.69
CA LEU A 302 -4.99 -7.63 8.60
C LEU A 302 -4.03 -6.91 9.53
N TYR A 303 -3.39 -7.64 10.44
CA TYR A 303 -2.15 -7.17 11.04
C TYR A 303 -0.99 -7.48 10.10
N LEU A 304 -0.33 -6.43 9.62
CA LEU A 304 0.88 -6.48 8.81
C LEU A 304 2.05 -5.97 9.65
N PRO A 305 2.94 -6.87 10.11
CA PRO A 305 4.06 -6.48 10.96
C PRO A 305 5.05 -5.57 10.23
N ALA A 306 5.78 -4.76 11.00
CA ALA A 306 6.84 -3.94 10.46
C ALA A 306 7.85 -4.77 9.63
N MET A 307 8.39 -4.14 8.58
CA MET A 307 9.41 -4.65 7.66
C MET A 307 8.97 -5.79 6.71
N TRP A 308 7.74 -6.28 6.80
CA TRP A 308 7.22 -7.20 5.80
C TRP A 308 7.09 -6.50 4.44
N SER A 309 7.59 -7.17 3.40
CA SER A 309 7.36 -6.69 2.04
C SER A 309 5.96 -7.05 1.60
N VAL A 310 5.26 -6.08 1.06
CA VAL A 310 3.85 -6.16 0.68
C VAL A 310 3.64 -5.63 -0.73
N ARG A 311 2.94 -6.43 -1.55
CA ARG A 311 2.32 -6.00 -2.80
C ARG A 311 0.82 -6.11 -2.66
N ILE A 312 0.09 -5.12 -3.16
CA ILE A 312 -1.36 -5.05 -2.99
C ILE A 312 -2.06 -4.84 -4.32
N CYS A 313 -3.06 -5.69 -4.59
CA CYS A 313 -3.95 -5.61 -5.73
C CYS A 313 -5.40 -5.49 -5.25
N VAL A 314 -6.25 -4.87 -6.06
CA VAL A 314 -7.70 -4.77 -5.81
C VAL A 314 -8.41 -5.68 -6.82
N THR A 315 -9.48 -6.37 -6.42
CA THR A 315 -10.45 -6.89 -7.39
C THR A 315 -11.67 -6.01 -7.44
N GLY A 316 -12.25 -5.93 -8.63
CA GLY A 316 -13.43 -5.14 -8.92
C GLY A 316 -14.60 -5.38 -7.99
N PHE A 317 -15.42 -4.35 -7.85
CA PHE A 317 -16.71 -4.44 -7.19
C PHE A 317 -17.59 -5.40 -8.00
N GLN A 318 -17.84 -6.62 -7.51
CA GLN A 318 -18.94 -7.41 -8.04
C GLN A 318 -20.22 -6.83 -7.43
N PRO A 319 -21.18 -6.35 -8.24
CA PRO A 319 -22.47 -5.93 -7.69
C PRO A 319 -23.05 -7.13 -6.95
N GLU A 320 -23.36 -6.93 -5.67
CA GLU A 320 -24.06 -7.93 -4.86
C GLU A 320 -25.36 -8.29 -5.59
N SER A 321 -25.54 -9.60 -5.83
CA SER A 321 -26.71 -10.18 -6.50
C SER A 321 -27.98 -10.03 -5.68
#